data_AF-A0A2D1IN22-F1
#
_entry.id   AF-A0A2D1IN22-F1
#
_cell.length_a   1.000
_cell.length_b   1.000
_cell.length_c   1.000
_cell.angle_alpha   90.00
_cell.angle_beta   90.00
_cell.angle_gamma   90.00
#
_symmetry.space_group_name_H-M   'P 1'
#
loop_
_entity.id
_entity.type
_entity.pdbx_description
1 polymer ?
#
loop_
_entity_poly.entity_id
_entity_poly.type
_entity_poly.pdbx_seq_one_letter_code
_entity_poly.pdbx_strand_id
1 'polypeptide(L)'
;MKIYPSPEDIQQMKQLGYDLATIANAEETLCLWQAVKDIQTQIETAFSNVSLGDGIGLWEAQGVDDYKSLAERAALREKDEKSDWSKIPVQDLNDCNSSLGFFDAQGMRFHLPTFLITDLQGKYRFNLAGRLCKMSDELQQFHLFDKAQREAVQAYLNWIFL
;
A
#
# COMPACT_ATOMS: atom_id res chain seq x y z
N MET A 1 -9.18 -6.30 -3.44
CA MET A 1 -8.42 -6.56 -4.68
C MET A 1 -8.62 -8.01 -5.12
N LYS A 2 -8.64 -8.30 -6.43
CA LYS A 2 -8.60 -9.69 -6.94
C LYS A 2 -7.17 -10.21 -6.83
N ILE A 3 -6.99 -11.44 -6.35
CA ILE A 3 -5.68 -12.10 -6.25
C ILE A 3 -5.54 -13.07 -7.43
N TYR A 4 -4.36 -13.10 -8.03
CA TYR A 4 -4.02 -13.99 -9.15
C TYR A 4 -3.01 -15.04 -8.68
N PRO A 5 -3.19 -16.33 -9.04
CA PRO A 5 -2.24 -17.38 -8.66
C PRO A 5 -0.84 -17.11 -9.20
N SER A 6 0.17 -17.28 -8.35
CA SER A 6 1.58 -17.27 -8.75
C SER A 6 1.96 -18.53 -9.54
N PRO A 7 3.09 -18.53 -10.26
CA PRO A 7 3.63 -19.75 -10.87
C PRO A 7 3.79 -20.90 -9.85
N GLU A 8 4.21 -20.58 -8.63
CA GLU A 8 4.34 -21.54 -7.53
C GLU A 8 2.98 -22.10 -7.09
N ASP A 9 1.95 -21.23 -6.96
CA ASP A 9 0.58 -21.66 -6.64
C ASP A 9 0.05 -22.62 -7.72
N ILE A 10 0.27 -22.30 -9.01
CA ILE A 10 -0.15 -23.17 -10.13
C ILE A 10 0.59 -24.50 -10.10
N GLN A 11 1.89 -24.50 -9.79
CA GLN A 11 2.65 -25.74 -9.62
C GLN A 11 2.11 -26.57 -8.45
N GLN A 12 1.75 -25.93 -7.34
CA GLN A 12 1.14 -26.59 -6.20
C GLN A 12 -0.24 -27.17 -6.56
N MET A 13 -1.07 -26.45 -7.31
CA MET A 13 -2.37 -26.93 -7.80
C MET A 13 -2.21 -28.20 -8.64
N LYS A 14 -1.20 -28.24 -9.53
CA LYS A 14 -0.84 -29.43 -10.30
C LYS A 14 -0.45 -30.61 -9.41
N GLN A 15 0.37 -30.36 -8.39
CA GLN A 15 0.82 -31.40 -7.44
C GLN A 15 -0.33 -31.96 -6.58
N LEU A 16 -1.28 -31.10 -6.21
CA LEU A 16 -2.46 -31.47 -5.43
C LEU A 16 -3.56 -32.14 -6.27
N GLY A 17 -3.37 -32.25 -7.60
CA GLY A 17 -4.30 -32.94 -8.49
C GLY A 17 -5.59 -32.16 -8.76
N TYR A 18 -5.50 -30.82 -8.80
CA TYR A 18 -6.61 -29.97 -9.25
C TYR A 18 -7.02 -30.34 -10.68
N ASP A 19 -8.27 -30.09 -11.06
CA ASP A 19 -8.75 -30.40 -12.41
C ASP A 19 -8.10 -29.51 -13.47
N LEU A 20 -8.05 -30.02 -14.71
CA LEU A 20 -7.37 -29.35 -15.81
C LEU A 20 -7.98 -27.97 -16.14
N ALA A 21 -9.29 -27.79 -15.98
CA ALA A 21 -9.93 -26.51 -16.27
C ALA A 21 -9.54 -25.46 -15.23
N THR A 22 -9.49 -25.83 -13.95
CA THR A 22 -9.02 -24.94 -12.88
C THR A 22 -7.55 -24.55 -13.07
N ILE A 23 -6.69 -25.48 -13.47
CA ILE A 23 -5.27 -25.19 -13.78
C ILE A 23 -5.16 -24.26 -14.99
N ALA A 24 -5.88 -24.55 -16.09
CA ALA A 24 -5.86 -23.73 -17.29
C ALA A 24 -6.33 -22.30 -17.02
N ASN A 25 -7.42 -22.12 -16.27
CA ASN A 25 -7.91 -20.80 -15.86
C ASN A 25 -6.86 -20.02 -15.04
N ALA A 26 -6.12 -20.71 -14.16
CA ALA A 26 -5.05 -20.07 -13.41
C ALA A 26 -3.89 -19.63 -14.32
N GLU A 27 -3.48 -20.49 -15.26
CA GLU A 27 -2.44 -20.20 -16.25
C GLU A 27 -2.80 -19.02 -17.16
N GLU A 28 -4.06 -18.90 -17.59
CA GLU A 28 -4.54 -17.76 -18.38
C GLU A 28 -4.40 -16.41 -17.65
N THR A 29 -4.42 -16.42 -16.32
CA THR A 29 -4.27 -15.21 -15.50
C THR A 29 -2.83 -14.88 -15.10
N LEU A 30 -1.84 -15.65 -15.56
CA LEU A 30 -0.42 -15.41 -15.24
C LEU A 30 0.07 -14.02 -15.67
N CYS A 31 -0.43 -13.49 -16.79
CA CYS A 31 -0.09 -12.14 -17.23
C CYS A 31 -0.56 -11.07 -16.25
N LEU A 32 -1.69 -11.28 -15.57
CA LEU A 32 -2.23 -10.39 -14.56
C LEU A 32 -1.42 -10.48 -13.27
N TRP A 33 -1.01 -11.69 -12.86
CA TRP A 33 -0.07 -11.87 -11.76
C TRP A 33 1.25 -11.14 -12.02
N GLN A 34 1.83 -11.29 -13.21
CA GLN A 34 3.07 -10.62 -13.59
C GLN A 34 2.93 -9.09 -13.57
N ALA A 35 1.82 -8.55 -14.08
CA ALA A 35 1.54 -7.12 -14.03
C ALA A 35 1.51 -6.59 -12.59
N VAL A 36 0.87 -7.31 -11.66
CA VAL A 36 0.88 -6.94 -10.22
C VAL A 36 2.29 -6.94 -9.65
N LYS A 37 3.11 -7.95 -10.00
CA LYS A 37 4.51 -8.04 -9.55
C LYS A 37 5.37 -6.90 -10.09
N ASP A 38 5.17 -6.50 -11.34
CA ASP A 38 5.90 -5.39 -11.97
C ASP A 38 5.55 -4.06 -11.28
N ILE A 39 4.26 -3.82 -11.00
CA ILE A 39 3.81 -2.62 -10.28
C ILE A 39 4.37 -2.61 -8.85
N GLN A 40 4.34 -3.74 -8.14
CA GLN A 40 4.93 -3.86 -6.80
C GLN A 40 6.42 -3.49 -6.83
N THR A 41 7.18 -4.03 -7.79
CA THR A 41 8.62 -3.75 -7.94
C THR A 41 8.88 -2.27 -8.25
N GLN A 42 8.02 -1.66 -9.07
CA GLN A 42 8.10 -0.23 -9.39
C GLN A 42 7.88 0.64 -8.14
N ILE A 43 6.89 0.29 -7.30
CA ILE A 43 6.64 0.97 -6.02
C ILE A 43 7.84 0.79 -5.08
N GLU A 44 8.31 -0.43 -4.87
CA GLU A 44 9.46 -0.72 -4.01
C GLU A 44 10.70 0.09 -4.43
N THR A 45 10.97 0.14 -5.73
CA THR A 45 12.11 0.88 -6.29
C THR A 45 11.96 2.39 -6.06
N ALA A 46 10.79 2.96 -6.42
CA ALA A 46 10.55 4.40 -6.33
C ALA A 46 10.56 4.95 -4.89
N PHE A 47 10.28 4.10 -3.90
CA PHE A 47 10.22 4.48 -2.49
C PHE A 47 11.35 3.89 -1.62
N SER A 48 12.30 3.16 -2.22
CA SER A 48 13.35 2.39 -1.52
C SER A 48 14.18 3.15 -0.47
N ASN A 49 14.38 4.46 -0.64
CA ASN A 49 15.22 5.29 0.25
C ASN A 49 14.41 6.33 1.04
N VAL A 50 13.09 6.15 1.16
CA VAL A 50 12.23 7.07 1.90
C VAL A 50 12.23 6.71 3.38
N SER A 51 12.65 7.64 4.23
CA SER A 51 12.45 7.61 5.69
C SER A 51 11.35 8.59 6.10
N LEU A 52 10.73 8.38 7.27
CA LEU A 52 9.65 9.23 7.78
C LEU A 52 10.12 10.64 8.13
N GLY A 53 11.31 10.76 8.72
CA GLY A 53 11.82 12.04 9.25
C GLY A 53 10.86 12.63 10.28
N ASP A 54 10.52 13.91 10.11
CA ASP A 54 9.57 14.63 10.97
C ASP A 54 8.11 14.47 10.52
N GLY A 55 7.84 13.66 9.50
CA GLY A 55 6.50 13.38 9.03
C GLY A 55 5.63 12.69 10.07
N ILE A 56 4.31 12.84 9.94
CA ILE A 56 3.33 12.22 10.85
C ILE A 56 3.38 10.70 10.69
N GLY A 57 3.57 9.99 11.81
CA GLY A 57 3.60 8.51 11.86
C GLY A 57 2.23 7.85 11.72
N LEU A 58 2.18 6.54 11.50
CA LEU A 58 0.94 5.77 11.32
C LEU A 58 0.03 5.84 12.55
N TRP A 59 0.54 5.43 13.70
CA TRP A 59 -0.19 5.47 14.97
C TRP A 59 -0.40 6.91 15.44
N GLU A 60 0.55 7.81 15.18
CA GLU A 60 0.35 9.24 15.42
C GLU A 60 -0.87 9.79 14.67
N ALA A 61 -1.00 9.46 13.38
CA ALA A 61 -2.12 9.87 12.52
C ALA A 61 -3.45 9.26 12.99
N GLN A 62 -3.47 7.99 13.41
CA GLN A 62 -4.65 7.40 14.06
C GLN A 62 -5.02 8.18 15.33
N GLY A 63 -4.03 8.61 16.12
CA GLY A 63 -4.26 9.47 17.28
C GLY A 63 -4.89 10.82 16.94
N VAL A 64 -4.59 11.39 15.76
CA VAL A 64 -5.25 12.62 15.29
C VAL A 64 -6.73 12.37 15.05
N ASP A 65 -7.08 11.28 14.36
CA ASP A 65 -8.46 10.88 14.08
C ASP A 65 -9.25 10.60 15.37
N ASP A 66 -8.59 9.99 16.36
CA ASP A 66 -9.14 9.68 17.67
C ASP A 66 -9.22 10.90 18.61
N TYR A 67 -8.91 12.11 18.13
CA TYR A 67 -8.89 13.37 18.89
C TYR A 67 -7.98 13.30 20.14
N LYS A 68 -6.88 12.56 20.07
CA LYS A 68 -5.93 12.42 21.17
C LYS A 68 -5.20 13.74 21.45
N SER A 69 -4.85 13.94 22.72
CA SER A 69 -4.02 15.06 23.14
C SER A 69 -2.62 14.99 22.52
N LEU A 70 -1.88 16.11 22.51
CA LEU A 70 -0.51 16.15 22.00
C LEU A 70 0.42 15.15 22.74
N ALA A 71 0.22 14.96 24.04
CA ALA A 71 1.01 14.03 24.83
C ALA A 71 0.72 12.56 24.45
N GLU A 72 -0.56 12.22 24.25
CA GLU A 72 -0.95 10.88 23.78
C GLU A 72 -0.45 10.61 22.36
N ARG A 73 -0.52 11.61 21.47
CA ARG A 73 0.01 11.52 20.10
C ARG A 73 1.52 11.32 20.09
N ALA A 74 2.27 12.03 20.95
CA ALA A 74 3.70 11.80 21.11
C ALA A 74 4.00 10.36 21.55
N ALA A 75 3.22 9.82 22.49
CA ALA A 75 3.37 8.42 22.92
C ALA A 75 3.02 7.40 21.81
N LEU A 76 2.06 7.72 20.92
CA LEU A 76 1.76 6.91 19.74
C LEU A 76 2.90 6.96 18.71
N ARG A 77 3.46 8.15 18.48
CA ARG A 77 4.61 8.37 17.59
C ARG A 77 5.83 7.53 17.99
N GLU A 78 6.05 7.29 19.28
CA GLU A 78 7.15 6.41 19.73
C GLU A 78 7.03 4.98 19.20
N LYS A 79 5.81 4.49 18.92
CA LYS A 79 5.56 3.16 18.37
C LYS A 79 5.78 3.08 16.86
N ASP A 80 5.76 4.21 16.17
CA ASP A 80 5.83 4.24 14.71
C ASP A 80 7.20 3.80 14.19
N GLU A 81 7.19 2.97 13.15
CA GLU A 81 8.35 2.73 12.29
C GLU A 81 8.67 4.01 11.53
N LYS A 82 9.96 4.35 11.43
CA LYS A 82 10.43 5.67 10.93
C LYS A 82 11.48 5.57 9.83
N SER A 83 12.06 4.39 9.64
CA SER A 83 13.24 4.17 8.80
C SER A 83 12.91 3.29 7.60
N ASP A 84 12.08 2.27 7.80
CA ASP A 84 11.79 1.26 6.76
C ASP A 84 10.30 0.98 6.68
N TRP A 85 9.63 1.65 5.75
CA TRP A 85 8.19 1.53 5.54
C TRP A 85 7.73 0.09 5.25
N SER A 86 8.62 -0.77 4.75
CA SER A 86 8.30 -2.17 4.42
C SER A 86 8.15 -3.06 5.66
N LYS A 87 8.62 -2.60 6.83
CA LYS A 87 8.50 -3.33 8.10
C LYS A 87 7.16 -3.09 8.82
N ILE A 88 6.35 -2.16 8.34
CA ILE A 88 5.06 -1.85 8.95
C ILE A 88 4.13 -3.08 8.82
N PRO A 89 3.60 -3.62 9.92
CA PRO A 89 2.72 -4.78 9.86
C PRO A 89 1.42 -4.48 9.09
N VAL A 90 0.97 -5.44 8.28
CA VAL A 90 -0.34 -5.35 7.59
C VAL A 90 -1.50 -5.13 8.56
N GLN A 91 -1.41 -5.69 9.77
CA GLN A 91 -2.45 -5.52 10.78
C GLN A 91 -2.53 -4.07 11.24
N ASP A 92 -1.39 -3.42 11.51
CA ASP A 92 -1.31 -2.00 11.89
C ASP A 92 -1.91 -1.10 10.80
N LEU A 93 -1.70 -1.38 9.51
CA LEU A 93 -2.31 -0.61 8.42
C LEU A 93 -3.84 -0.69 8.42
N ASN A 94 -4.38 -1.87 8.73
CA ASN A 94 -5.82 -2.09 8.80
C ASN A 94 -6.41 -1.44 10.06
N ASP A 95 -5.72 -1.54 11.19
CA ASP A 95 -6.12 -0.90 12.44
C ASP A 95 -6.04 0.62 12.34
N CYS A 96 -5.06 1.15 11.60
CA CYS A 96 -4.82 2.57 11.40
C CYS A 96 -5.35 3.10 10.04
N ASN A 97 -6.42 2.50 9.49
CA ASN A 97 -6.92 2.79 8.14
C ASN A 97 -7.35 4.26 7.90
N SER A 98 -7.67 5.00 8.97
CA SER A 98 -8.04 6.41 8.85
C SER A 98 -6.82 7.31 8.61
N SER A 99 -5.63 6.86 8.98
CA SER A 99 -4.35 7.62 8.96
C SER A 99 -4.00 8.25 7.62
N LEU A 100 -4.38 7.64 6.50
CA LEU A 100 -4.19 8.21 5.15
C LEU A 100 -4.77 9.62 5.01
N GLY A 101 -5.83 9.95 5.75
CA GLY A 101 -6.44 11.29 5.75
C GLY A 101 -5.70 12.33 6.59
N PHE A 102 -4.75 11.91 7.43
CA PHE A 102 -4.12 12.76 8.46
C PHE A 102 -2.61 12.89 8.32
N PHE A 103 -1.99 12.17 7.38
CA PHE A 103 -0.59 12.37 7.09
C PHE A 103 -0.30 13.77 6.56
N ASP A 104 0.85 14.31 6.91
CA ASP A 104 1.47 15.41 6.17
C ASP A 104 2.20 14.86 4.92
N ALA A 105 2.90 15.72 4.18
CA ALA A 105 3.55 15.29 2.95
C ALA A 105 4.68 14.27 3.16
N GLN A 106 5.41 14.37 4.27
CA GLN A 106 6.47 13.41 4.62
C GLN A 106 5.86 12.08 5.05
N GLY A 107 4.85 12.11 5.93
CA GLY A 107 4.10 10.92 6.35
C GLY A 107 3.47 10.20 5.16
N MET A 108 2.86 10.93 4.23
CA MET A 108 2.26 10.33 3.03
C MET A 108 3.32 9.68 2.15
N ARG A 109 4.46 10.36 1.91
CA ARG A 109 5.55 9.81 1.11
C ARG A 109 6.13 8.53 1.71
N PHE A 110 6.24 8.45 3.04
CA PHE A 110 6.78 7.28 3.73
C PHE A 110 5.78 6.11 3.78
N HIS A 111 4.52 6.34 4.16
CA HIS A 111 3.58 5.24 4.43
C HIS A 111 2.86 4.72 3.19
N LEU A 112 2.61 5.56 2.19
CA LEU A 112 1.83 5.18 1.00
C LEU A 112 2.31 3.90 0.30
N PRO A 113 3.62 3.67 0.02
CA PRO A 113 4.06 2.46 -0.70
C PRO A 113 3.56 1.17 -0.03
N THR A 114 3.59 1.11 1.30
CA THR A 114 3.11 -0.06 2.03
C THR A 114 1.59 -0.25 1.90
N PHE A 115 0.80 0.83 1.89
CA PHE A 115 -0.65 0.74 1.63
C PHE A 115 -0.93 0.22 0.22
N LEU A 116 -0.25 0.76 -0.80
CA LEU A 116 -0.41 0.33 -2.20
C LEU A 116 -0.10 -1.16 -2.37
N ILE A 117 1.03 -1.61 -1.83
CA ILE A 117 1.46 -3.02 -1.94
C ILE A 117 0.51 -3.93 -1.17
N THR A 118 0.06 -3.53 0.02
CA THR A 118 -0.88 -4.32 0.81
C THR A 118 -2.24 -4.45 0.11
N ASP A 119 -2.70 -3.41 -0.57
CA ASP A 119 -3.91 -3.45 -1.39
C ASP A 119 -3.74 -4.34 -2.63
N LEU A 120 -2.63 -4.22 -3.36
CA LEU A 120 -2.30 -5.11 -4.49
C LEU A 120 -2.27 -6.60 -4.10
N GLN A 121 -1.82 -6.90 -2.90
CA GLN A 121 -1.81 -8.25 -2.33
C GLN A 121 -3.18 -8.73 -1.83
N GLY A 122 -4.22 -7.89 -1.90
CA GLY A 122 -5.56 -8.20 -1.39
C GLY A 122 -5.65 -8.30 0.14
N LYS A 123 -4.67 -7.73 0.86
CA LYS A 123 -4.57 -7.79 2.32
C LYS A 123 -5.10 -6.54 3.03
N TYR A 124 -5.27 -5.45 2.29
CA TYR A 124 -5.86 -4.22 2.82
C TYR A 124 -7.39 -4.31 2.76
N ARG A 125 -8.04 -3.98 3.88
CA ARG A 125 -9.49 -4.21 4.06
C ARG A 125 -10.36 -3.02 3.64
N PHE A 126 -9.76 -1.90 3.25
CA PHE A 126 -10.46 -0.63 2.98
C PHE A 126 -10.23 -0.15 1.55
N ASN A 127 -11.12 0.71 1.05
CA ASN A 127 -11.00 1.27 -0.30
C ASN A 127 -9.94 2.38 -0.34
N LEU A 128 -8.77 2.07 -0.93
CA LEU A 128 -7.66 2.99 -1.08
C LEU A 128 -7.89 4.04 -2.19
N ALA A 129 -8.53 3.64 -3.30
CA ALA A 129 -8.81 4.52 -4.45
C ALA A 129 -9.60 5.77 -4.03
N GLY A 130 -10.60 5.58 -3.17
CA GLY A 130 -11.43 6.67 -2.65
C GLY A 130 -10.67 7.68 -1.77
N ARG A 131 -9.47 7.34 -1.28
CA ARG A 131 -8.57 8.29 -0.58
C ARG A 131 -7.65 9.01 -1.58
N LEU A 132 -7.10 8.29 -2.54
CA LEU A 132 -6.13 8.83 -3.52
C LEU A 132 -6.77 9.73 -4.58
N CYS A 133 -8.04 9.51 -4.90
CA CYS A 133 -8.76 10.25 -5.94
C CYS A 133 -9.65 11.38 -5.39
N LYS A 134 -9.53 11.76 -4.12
CA LYS A 134 -10.31 12.88 -3.59
C LYS A 134 -9.93 14.18 -4.30
N MET A 135 -10.93 14.80 -4.93
CA MET A 135 -10.88 16.14 -5.48
C MET A 135 -10.93 17.15 -4.32
N SER A 136 -9.81 17.36 -3.64
CA SER A 136 -9.62 18.57 -2.82
C SER A 136 -8.50 19.39 -3.43
N ASP A 137 -8.67 20.71 -3.44
CA ASP A 137 -7.74 21.68 -4.05
C ASP A 137 -6.32 21.66 -3.44
N GLU A 138 -6.10 20.86 -2.40
CA GLU A 138 -4.82 20.73 -1.70
C GLU A 138 -4.32 19.28 -1.74
N LEU A 139 -3.76 18.86 -2.88
CA LEU A 139 -2.88 17.67 -2.99
C LEU A 139 -1.55 17.86 -2.23
N GLN A 140 -1.55 18.63 -1.14
CA GLN A 140 -0.38 18.97 -0.34
C GLN A 140 0.28 17.70 0.22
N GLN A 141 -0.47 16.65 0.51
CA GLN A 141 0.11 15.37 0.96
C GLN A 141 1.04 14.73 -0.09
N PHE A 142 0.89 15.06 -1.37
CA PHE A 142 1.68 14.48 -2.46
C PHE A 142 2.74 15.43 -3.03
N HIS A 143 2.92 16.63 -2.47
CA HIS A 143 3.82 17.63 -3.08
C HIS A 143 5.30 17.22 -3.04
N LEU A 144 5.70 16.38 -2.09
CA LEU A 144 7.07 15.85 -1.99
C LEU A 144 7.37 14.68 -2.92
N PHE A 145 6.39 14.20 -3.70
CA PHE A 145 6.60 13.06 -4.58
C PHE A 145 7.39 13.49 -5.81
N ASP A 146 8.50 12.79 -6.04
CA ASP A 146 9.26 12.93 -7.28
C ASP A 146 8.53 12.25 -8.45
N LYS A 147 9.13 12.34 -9.64
CA LYS A 147 8.56 11.79 -10.86
C LYS A 147 8.35 10.27 -10.77
N ALA A 148 9.33 9.52 -10.28
CA ALA A 148 9.25 8.06 -10.21
C ALA A 148 8.17 7.61 -9.22
N GLN A 149 8.04 8.31 -8.09
CA GLN A 149 7.00 8.06 -7.09
C GLN A 149 5.59 8.32 -7.66
N ARG A 150 5.41 9.40 -8.43
CA ARG A 150 4.13 9.70 -9.11
C ARG A 150 3.80 8.65 -10.16
N GLU A 151 4.77 8.23 -10.96
CA GLU A 151 4.57 7.19 -11.99
C GLU A 151 4.20 5.84 -11.36
N ALA A 152 4.80 5.48 -10.22
CA ALA A 152 4.44 4.26 -9.49
C ALA A 152 2.99 4.30 -8.96
N VAL A 153 2.56 5.44 -8.39
CA VAL A 153 1.17 5.63 -7.95
C VAL A 153 0.22 5.58 -9.15
N GLN A 154 0.59 6.19 -10.27
CA GLN A 154 -0.22 6.16 -11.50
C GLN A 154 -0.36 4.73 -12.04
N ALA A 155 0.70 3.94 -12.04
CA ALA A 155 0.66 2.53 -12.46
C ALA A 155 -0.32 1.73 -11.60
N TYR A 156 -0.29 1.92 -10.28
CA TYR A 156 -1.27 1.34 -9.36
C TYR A 156 -2.70 1.82 -9.66
N LEU A 157 -2.93 3.13 -9.82
CA LEU A 157 -4.28 3.65 -10.09
C LEU A 157 -4.84 3.12 -11.42
N ASN A 158 -4.02 3.06 -12.47
CA ASN A 158 -4.42 2.45 -13.73
C ASN A 158 -4.81 0.98 -13.54
N TRP A 159 -4.10 0.24 -12.69
CA TRP A 159 -4.40 -1.16 -12.40
C TRP A 159 -5.74 -1.37 -11.71
N ILE A 160 -6.07 -0.56 -10.70
CA ILE A 160 -7.31 -0.76 -9.94
C ILE A 160 -8.57 -0.30 -10.68
N PHE A 161 -8.41 0.44 -11.78
CA PHE A 161 -9.50 0.89 -12.65
C PHE A 161 -9.55 0.15 -14.00
N LEU A 162 -8.72 -0.88 -14.20
CA LEU A 162 -8.81 -1.83 -15.32
C LEU A 162 -9.92 -2.87 -15.07
#